data_AF-A0A6C0HDF0-F1
#
_entry.id   AF-A0A6C0HDF0-F1
#
_cell.length_a   1.000
_cell.length_b   1.000
_cell.length_c   1.000
_cell.angle_alpha   90.00
_cell.angle_beta   90.00
_cell.angle_gamma   90.00
#
_symmetry.space_group_name_H-M   'P 1'
#
loop_
_entity.id
_entity.type
_entity.pdbx_description
1 polymer ?
#
loop_
_entity_poly.entity_id
_entity_poly.type
_entity_poly.pdbx_seq_one_letter_code
_entity_poly.pdbx_strand_id
1 'polypeptide(L)'
;NGDSLRYDTSVYSAFRTGLLSYVNNTDSIANGTLGQNSNPYVYFTNETDNSGNYHPFMCIASYSITDRPNHLLDVPRPPGDGTGGYGSSKVTRDATLQQYLFKIPMKDYGVVSNLTDNTMGTTLRDDYIASNPSYSIATNCYNYASKSGLGVTIDGLVMYPIMNNNVVPAQSVAEITSSGFHVGRGMGLHYHADGHGAHDTSFNLYNTHDYHDHKHPPLVGFGFDGIALYGRYEDDHSDMHGYGTALDAYGGHEHGNYGYHYHCHSVSIINGVDQDTSETLFVEDSSNWTVSNKTNVSYTLHLLMKGAWKGQINDVPRFWANDSGTDNNGETGAPSYSLSQKHKYVGKST
;
A
#
# COMPACT_ATOMS: atom_id res chain seq x y z
N ASN A 1 -25.03 18.54 -9.26
CA ASN A 1 -24.73 18.00 -7.92
C ASN A 1 -23.35 18.48 -7.56
N GLY A 2 -23.16 19.17 -6.43
CA GLY A 2 -21.88 19.79 -6.01
C GLY A 2 -20.79 18.77 -5.65
N ASP A 3 -20.68 17.70 -6.43
CA ASP A 3 -19.65 16.68 -6.32
C ASP A 3 -18.36 17.20 -6.96
N SER A 4 -17.26 17.18 -6.21
CA SER A 4 -15.93 17.54 -6.70
C SER A 4 -15.04 16.32 -6.83
N LEU A 5 -14.05 16.41 -7.71
CA LEU A 5 -12.90 15.52 -7.65
C LEU A 5 -12.09 15.85 -6.40
N ARG A 6 -11.44 14.84 -5.81
CA ARG A 6 -10.55 15.01 -4.65
C ARG A 6 -9.33 15.87 -4.98
N TYR A 7 -8.79 15.67 -6.17
CA TYR A 7 -7.66 16.43 -6.70
C TYR A 7 -8.01 17.02 -8.06
N ASP A 8 -7.24 18.03 -8.47
CA ASP A 8 -7.30 18.55 -9.84
C ASP A 8 -7.01 17.44 -10.87
N THR A 9 -7.61 17.55 -12.05
CA THR A 9 -7.43 16.55 -13.13
C THR A 9 -5.98 16.43 -13.60
N SER A 10 -5.16 17.47 -13.39
CA SER A 10 -3.73 17.44 -13.67
C SER A 10 -2.98 16.42 -12.82
N VAL A 11 -3.37 16.20 -11.56
CA VAL A 11 -2.73 15.20 -10.68
C VAL A 11 -2.91 13.80 -11.26
N TYR A 12 -4.14 13.44 -11.61
CA TYR A 12 -4.45 12.15 -12.23
C TYR A 12 -3.82 11.99 -13.61
N SER A 13 -3.74 13.08 -14.39
CA SER A 13 -3.10 13.07 -15.72
C SER A 13 -1.59 12.89 -15.63
N ALA A 14 -0.94 13.52 -14.65
CA ALA A 14 0.48 13.36 -14.35
C ALA A 14 0.77 11.93 -13.89
N PHE A 15 -0.01 11.41 -12.93
CA PHE A 15 0.14 10.03 -12.45
C PHE A 15 -0.02 9.00 -13.57
N ARG A 16 -1.05 9.18 -14.42
CA ARG A 16 -1.25 8.37 -15.63
C ARG A 16 -0.02 8.41 -16.55
N THR A 17 0.56 9.58 -16.75
CA THR A 17 1.72 9.75 -17.64
C THR A 17 2.93 9.00 -17.08
N GLY A 18 3.18 9.12 -15.76
CA GLY A 18 4.22 8.37 -15.08
C GLY A 18 4.02 6.86 -15.21
N LEU A 19 2.83 6.33 -14.83
CA LEU A 19 2.49 4.91 -14.95
C LEU A 19 2.81 4.32 -16.33
N LEU A 20 2.42 5.02 -17.40
CA LEU A 20 2.60 4.58 -18.77
C LEU A 20 4.07 4.62 -19.24
N SER A 21 4.94 5.34 -18.55
CA SER A 21 6.37 5.44 -18.88
C SER A 21 7.23 4.32 -18.30
N TYR A 22 6.75 3.58 -17.29
CA TYR A 22 7.50 2.48 -16.70
C TYR A 22 7.57 1.28 -17.64
N VAL A 23 8.79 0.83 -17.89
CA VAL A 23 9.11 -0.27 -18.80
C VAL A 23 10.03 -1.26 -18.09
N ASN A 24 9.73 -2.55 -18.21
CA ASN A 24 10.55 -3.60 -17.62
C ASN A 24 11.94 -3.62 -18.27
N ASN A 25 12.95 -3.15 -17.55
CA ASN A 25 14.34 -3.18 -18.00
C ASN A 25 15.14 -4.31 -17.35
N THR A 26 14.49 -5.24 -16.64
CA THR A 26 15.17 -6.33 -15.95
C THR A 26 14.63 -7.70 -16.30
N ASP A 27 15.51 -8.70 -16.27
CA ASP A 27 15.16 -10.11 -16.45
C ASP A 27 14.92 -10.81 -15.09
N SER A 28 14.45 -10.04 -14.10
CA SER A 28 14.28 -10.51 -12.72
C SER A 28 12.87 -11.03 -12.43
N ILE A 29 11.98 -10.98 -13.42
CA ILE A 29 10.57 -11.40 -13.33
C ILE A 29 10.28 -12.52 -14.33
N ALA A 30 9.91 -13.70 -13.83
CA ALA A 30 9.47 -14.81 -14.66
C ALA A 30 8.25 -14.44 -15.51
N ASN A 31 8.24 -14.86 -16.77
CA ASN A 31 7.24 -14.49 -17.78
C ASN A 31 7.17 -12.98 -18.10
N GLY A 32 8.12 -12.19 -17.58
CA GLY A 32 8.34 -10.83 -18.03
C GLY A 32 9.07 -10.79 -19.36
N THR A 33 8.78 -9.78 -20.18
CA THR A 33 9.55 -9.47 -21.38
C THR A 33 10.28 -8.15 -21.18
N LEU A 34 11.56 -8.09 -21.53
CA LEU A 34 12.31 -6.83 -21.54
C LEU A 34 11.66 -5.84 -22.52
N GLY A 35 11.56 -4.57 -22.13
CA GLY A 35 10.93 -3.54 -22.94
C GLY A 35 9.41 -3.49 -22.88
N GLN A 36 8.74 -4.39 -22.13
CA GLN A 36 7.29 -4.32 -21.95
C GLN A 36 6.90 -3.25 -20.92
N ASN A 37 5.84 -2.50 -21.15
CA ASN A 37 5.31 -1.55 -20.16
C ASN A 37 4.86 -2.29 -18.90
N SER A 38 5.20 -1.78 -17.72
CA SER A 38 4.67 -2.29 -16.45
C SER A 38 3.16 -2.05 -16.34
N ASN A 39 2.70 -0.92 -16.90
CA ASN A 39 1.28 -0.53 -16.92
C ASN A 39 0.86 -0.31 -18.38
N PRO A 40 0.37 -1.35 -19.07
CA PRO A 40 0.03 -1.24 -20.49
C PRO A 40 -1.18 -0.33 -20.77
N TYR A 41 -2.11 -0.19 -19.82
CA TYR A 41 -3.32 0.60 -20.00
C TYR A 41 -3.70 1.38 -18.74
N VAL A 42 -3.96 2.68 -18.92
CA VAL A 42 -4.55 3.55 -17.91
C VAL A 42 -5.65 4.37 -18.55
N TYR A 43 -6.87 4.22 -18.05
CA TYR A 43 -8.07 4.86 -18.58
C TYR A 43 -8.97 5.37 -17.45
N PHE A 44 -9.93 6.22 -17.80
CA PHE A 44 -10.86 6.81 -16.85
C PHE A 44 -12.28 6.34 -17.16
N THR A 45 -13.06 6.07 -16.13
CA THR A 45 -14.50 5.80 -16.21
C THR A 45 -15.25 6.88 -15.44
N ASN A 46 -16.52 7.10 -15.78
CA ASN A 46 -17.40 8.02 -15.05
C ASN A 46 -18.83 7.49 -15.08
N GLU A 47 -19.01 6.30 -14.52
CA GLU A 47 -20.31 5.61 -14.49
C GLU A 47 -21.19 6.16 -13.38
N THR A 48 -22.51 6.04 -13.56
CA THR A 48 -23.48 6.42 -12.54
C THR A 48 -23.87 5.25 -11.64
N ASP A 49 -24.21 5.50 -10.39
CA ASP A 49 -24.93 4.55 -9.54
C ASP A 49 -26.42 4.44 -9.96
N ASN A 50 -27.21 3.66 -9.21
CA ASN A 50 -28.65 3.50 -9.48
C ASN A 50 -29.47 4.78 -9.21
N SER A 51 -28.88 5.75 -8.51
CA SER A 51 -29.49 7.05 -8.20
C SER A 51 -29.09 8.12 -9.23
N GLY A 52 -28.27 7.77 -10.23
CA GLY A 52 -27.77 8.70 -11.23
C GLY A 52 -26.56 9.54 -10.79
N ASN A 53 -25.95 9.24 -9.64
CA ASN A 53 -24.75 9.94 -9.17
C ASN A 53 -23.51 9.42 -9.89
N TYR A 54 -22.66 10.33 -10.34
CA TYR A 54 -21.42 9.98 -11.04
C TYR A 54 -20.31 9.55 -10.07
N HIS A 55 -19.60 8.48 -10.43
CA HIS A 55 -18.46 7.93 -9.71
C HIS A 55 -17.25 7.78 -10.66
N PRO A 56 -16.45 8.84 -10.83
CA PRO A 56 -15.26 8.79 -11.66
C PRO A 56 -14.16 7.95 -11.02
N PHE A 57 -13.56 7.08 -11.83
CA PHE A 57 -12.42 6.24 -11.44
C PHE A 57 -11.30 6.32 -12.46
N MET A 58 -10.06 6.29 -11.96
CA MET A 58 -8.88 5.95 -12.75
C MET A 58 -8.65 4.45 -12.64
N CYS A 59 -8.66 3.77 -13.78
CA CYS A 59 -8.47 2.32 -13.89
C CYS A 59 -7.08 2.03 -14.48
N ILE A 60 -6.32 1.16 -13.81
CA ILE A 60 -4.91 0.88 -14.14
C ILE A 60 -4.77 -0.62 -14.36
N ALA A 61 -4.53 -1.03 -15.59
CA ALA A 61 -4.10 -2.40 -15.88
C ALA A 61 -2.59 -2.48 -15.70
N SER A 62 -2.13 -3.41 -14.86
CA SER A 62 -0.73 -3.57 -14.53
C SER A 62 -0.28 -5.03 -14.62
N TYR A 63 0.99 -5.19 -14.99
CA TYR A 63 1.70 -6.46 -14.91
C TYR A 63 2.41 -6.69 -13.55
N SER A 64 2.30 -5.73 -12.61
CA SER A 64 2.92 -5.80 -11.27
C SER A 64 4.41 -6.17 -11.32
N ILE A 65 5.10 -5.60 -12.30
CA ILE A 65 6.52 -5.80 -12.55
C ILE A 65 7.25 -4.49 -12.34
N THR A 66 8.51 -4.58 -11.98
CA THR A 66 9.36 -3.43 -11.72
C THR A 66 10.35 -3.23 -12.88
N ASP A 67 10.72 -1.98 -13.13
CA ASP A 67 11.70 -1.56 -14.14
C ASP A 67 13.16 -1.71 -13.66
N ARG A 68 13.36 -2.19 -12.43
CA ARG A 68 14.63 -2.23 -11.70
C ARG A 68 14.84 -3.59 -11.00
N PRO A 69 16.08 -3.93 -10.60
CA PRO A 69 16.35 -5.22 -9.96
C PRO A 69 15.57 -5.38 -8.66
N ASN A 70 15.07 -6.59 -8.39
CA ASN A 70 14.22 -6.84 -7.23
C ASN A 70 14.97 -7.29 -5.95
N HIS A 71 16.23 -7.71 -6.05
CA HIS A 71 17.04 -8.15 -4.88
C HIS A 71 16.39 -9.22 -4.00
N LEU A 72 15.46 -10.03 -4.52
CA LEU A 72 14.74 -11.04 -3.75
C LEU A 72 15.67 -12.16 -3.22
N LEU A 73 16.82 -12.36 -3.87
CA LEU A 73 17.85 -13.31 -3.43
C LEU A 73 18.47 -12.90 -2.09
N ASP A 74 18.53 -11.61 -1.80
CA ASP A 74 19.19 -11.05 -0.62
C ASP A 74 18.26 -10.90 0.59
N VAL A 75 16.98 -11.29 0.46
CA VAL A 75 16.03 -11.29 1.58
C VAL A 75 16.51 -12.30 2.63
N PRO A 76 16.80 -11.88 3.88
CA PRO A 76 17.33 -12.78 4.90
C PRO A 76 16.32 -13.83 5.36
N ARG A 77 15.05 -13.44 5.47
CA ARG A 77 13.96 -14.31 5.93
C ARG A 77 12.73 -14.21 5.01
N PRO A 78 12.81 -14.63 3.74
CA PRO A 78 11.71 -14.50 2.80
C PRO A 78 10.49 -15.31 3.24
N PRO A 79 9.26 -14.92 2.85
CA PRO A 79 8.06 -15.63 3.22
C PRO A 79 8.12 -17.14 2.90
N GLY A 80 7.71 -17.95 3.88
CA GLY A 80 7.60 -19.40 3.72
C GLY A 80 6.37 -19.81 2.90
N ASP A 81 6.40 -21.02 2.35
CA ASP A 81 5.30 -21.61 1.57
C ASP A 81 4.03 -21.93 2.38
N GLY A 82 4.06 -21.66 3.69
CA GLY A 82 2.93 -21.80 4.61
C GLY A 82 2.66 -23.23 5.07
N THR A 83 3.51 -24.20 4.74
CA THR A 83 3.38 -25.58 5.23
C THR A 83 4.40 -25.86 6.34
N GLY A 84 3.89 -26.13 7.55
CA GLY A 84 4.71 -26.42 8.73
C GLY A 84 5.41 -25.21 9.35
N GLY A 85 6.41 -25.47 10.20
CA GLY A 85 7.22 -24.41 10.81
C GLY A 85 8.24 -23.83 9.82
N TYR A 86 8.53 -22.53 9.94
CA TYR A 86 9.38 -21.79 9.00
C TYR A 86 10.72 -22.49 8.68
N GLY A 87 11.39 -23.08 9.69
CA GLY A 87 12.68 -23.75 9.50
C GLY A 87 12.65 -24.98 8.57
N SER A 88 11.46 -25.50 8.26
CA SER A 88 11.24 -26.60 7.32
C SER A 88 10.50 -26.18 6.04
N SER A 89 10.05 -24.92 5.94
CA SER A 89 9.29 -24.43 4.80
C SER A 89 10.19 -24.15 3.61
N LYS A 90 9.69 -24.36 2.40
CA LYS A 90 10.30 -23.74 1.21
C LYS A 90 10.00 -22.25 1.27
N VAL A 91 10.83 -21.46 0.61
CA VAL A 91 10.68 -20.00 0.58
C VAL A 91 10.67 -19.50 -0.86
N THR A 92 10.01 -18.37 -1.06
CA THR A 92 9.86 -17.76 -2.39
C THR A 92 10.89 -16.65 -2.56
N ARG A 93 11.70 -16.74 -3.62
CA ARG A 93 12.71 -15.73 -3.99
C ARG A 93 12.65 -15.31 -5.46
N ASP A 94 11.66 -15.83 -6.18
CA ASP A 94 11.43 -15.51 -7.58
C ASP A 94 10.10 -14.80 -7.71
N ALA A 95 10.08 -13.73 -8.49
CA ALA A 95 8.86 -13.04 -8.87
C ALA A 95 8.38 -13.53 -10.23
N THR A 96 7.07 -13.59 -10.41
CA THR A 96 6.44 -13.86 -11.70
C THR A 96 5.51 -12.72 -12.06
N LEU A 97 5.33 -12.47 -13.35
CA LEU A 97 4.37 -11.50 -13.85
C LEU A 97 2.97 -11.81 -13.29
N GLN A 98 2.32 -10.79 -12.73
CA GLN A 98 0.94 -10.86 -12.24
C GLN A 98 0.08 -9.91 -13.03
N GLN A 99 -1.23 -10.16 -13.12
CA GLN A 99 -2.12 -9.24 -13.84
C GLN A 99 -3.15 -8.65 -12.89
N TYR A 100 -3.12 -7.32 -12.75
CA TYR A 100 -4.05 -6.57 -11.91
C TYR A 100 -4.82 -5.53 -12.73
N LEU A 101 -5.99 -5.19 -12.21
CA LEU A 101 -6.78 -4.05 -12.67
C LEU A 101 -7.14 -3.21 -11.44
N PHE A 102 -6.33 -2.22 -11.14
CA PHE A 102 -6.59 -1.31 -10.03
C PHE A 102 -7.65 -0.29 -10.40
N LYS A 103 -8.37 0.20 -9.38
CA LYS A 103 -9.39 1.23 -9.52
C LYS A 103 -9.20 2.25 -8.40
N ILE A 104 -8.90 3.49 -8.77
CA ILE A 104 -8.67 4.60 -7.84
C ILE A 104 -9.86 5.57 -7.91
N PRO A 105 -10.63 5.76 -6.83
CA PRO A 105 -11.73 6.72 -6.81
C PRO A 105 -11.18 8.13 -6.97
N MET A 106 -11.74 8.89 -7.91
CA MET A 106 -11.32 10.27 -8.16
C MET A 106 -12.25 11.28 -7.51
N LYS A 107 -13.51 10.89 -7.24
CA LYS A 107 -14.47 11.69 -6.49
C LYS A 107 -14.01 11.85 -5.05
N ASP A 108 -14.21 13.03 -4.48
CA ASP A 108 -14.03 13.22 -3.05
C ASP A 108 -15.23 12.65 -2.29
N TYR A 109 -15.01 11.52 -1.61
CA TYR A 109 -15.99 10.92 -0.69
C TYR A 109 -15.80 11.42 0.74
N GLY A 110 -14.86 12.33 0.99
CA GLY A 110 -14.48 12.78 2.32
C GLY A 110 -13.39 11.94 2.96
N VAL A 111 -13.11 12.25 4.22
CA VAL A 111 -12.13 11.56 5.08
C VAL A 111 -12.78 11.17 6.40
N VAL A 112 -12.32 10.07 6.97
CA VAL A 112 -12.81 9.60 8.27
C VAL A 112 -12.27 10.43 9.42
N SER A 113 -13.06 10.54 10.48
CA SER A 113 -12.64 11.20 11.72
C SER A 113 -12.03 10.20 12.71
N ASN A 114 -12.54 8.96 12.71
CA ASN A 114 -12.06 7.87 13.55
C ASN A 114 -11.65 6.66 12.71
N LEU A 115 -10.74 5.86 13.26
CA LEU A 115 -10.23 4.64 12.65
C LEU A 115 -11.34 3.69 12.18
N THR A 116 -12.39 3.53 12.99
CA THR A 116 -13.49 2.60 12.76
C THR A 116 -14.67 3.19 11.99
N ASP A 117 -14.57 4.42 11.48
CA ASP A 117 -15.62 4.97 10.61
C ASP A 117 -15.66 4.22 9.27
N ASN A 118 -14.51 3.75 8.77
CA ASN A 118 -14.43 2.85 7.63
C ASN A 118 -14.83 1.44 8.07
N THR A 119 -15.83 0.86 7.41
CA THR A 119 -16.32 -0.49 7.72
C THR A 119 -15.46 -1.52 6.99
N MET A 120 -14.68 -2.28 7.76
CA MET A 120 -13.83 -3.35 7.25
C MET A 120 -14.55 -4.70 7.34
N GLY A 121 -14.39 -5.56 6.33
CA GLY A 121 -14.94 -6.93 6.35
C GLY A 121 -14.22 -7.82 7.37
N THR A 122 -12.96 -8.13 7.10
CA THR A 122 -12.02 -8.73 8.06
C THR A 122 -10.72 -7.95 7.97
N THR A 123 -10.24 -7.39 9.08
CA THR A 123 -8.93 -6.71 9.10
C THR A 123 -7.78 -7.70 9.27
N LEU A 124 -6.56 -7.26 8.98
CA LEU A 124 -5.33 -8.00 9.29
C LEU A 124 -5.30 -8.43 10.77
N ARG A 125 -5.69 -7.54 11.68
CA ARG A 125 -5.83 -7.82 13.11
C ARG A 125 -6.86 -8.91 13.40
N ASP A 126 -8.06 -8.81 12.83
CA ASP A 126 -9.15 -9.74 13.13
C ASP A 126 -8.83 -11.15 12.65
N ASP A 127 -8.18 -11.29 11.49
CA ASP A 127 -7.72 -12.58 10.95
C ASP A 127 -6.70 -13.26 11.86
N TYR A 128 -5.75 -12.47 12.38
CA TYR A 128 -4.75 -12.98 13.32
C TYR A 128 -5.38 -13.44 14.63
N ILE A 129 -6.25 -12.62 15.24
CA ILE A 129 -6.92 -12.97 16.52
C ILE A 129 -7.83 -14.18 16.35
N ALA A 130 -8.51 -14.33 15.22
CA ALA A 130 -9.34 -15.50 14.94
C ALA A 130 -8.51 -16.80 14.96
N SER A 131 -7.26 -16.76 14.48
CA SER A 131 -6.33 -17.89 14.52
C SER A 131 -5.56 -18.01 15.85
N ASN A 132 -5.53 -16.95 16.65
CA ASN A 132 -4.73 -16.81 17.87
C ASN A 132 -5.57 -16.19 19.01
N PRO A 133 -6.63 -16.85 19.49
CA PRO A 133 -7.63 -16.23 20.38
C PRO A 133 -7.11 -15.87 21.78
N SER A 134 -5.95 -16.41 22.19
CA SER A 134 -5.29 -16.06 23.45
C SER A 134 -4.59 -14.70 23.40
N TYR A 135 -4.46 -14.10 22.22
CA TYR A 135 -3.74 -12.85 22.03
C TYR A 135 -4.72 -11.67 21.94
N SER A 136 -4.36 -10.56 22.58
CA SER A 136 -5.10 -9.30 22.49
C SER A 136 -4.20 -8.22 21.92
N ILE A 137 -4.68 -7.54 20.88
CA ILE A 137 -3.99 -6.43 20.22
C ILE A 137 -4.96 -5.26 20.16
N ALA A 138 -4.52 -4.06 20.53
CA ALA A 138 -5.32 -2.86 20.34
C ALA A 138 -5.45 -2.52 18.86
N THR A 139 -6.63 -2.11 18.41
CA THR A 139 -6.84 -1.66 17.03
C THR A 139 -6.16 -0.29 16.83
N ASN A 140 -5.39 -0.14 15.76
CA ASN A 140 -4.62 1.07 15.46
C ASN A 140 -4.41 1.28 13.94
N CYS A 141 -3.73 2.36 13.55
CA CYS A 141 -3.54 2.70 12.13
C CYS A 141 -2.63 1.73 11.36
N TYR A 142 -1.92 0.83 12.04
CA TYR A 142 -1.12 -0.21 11.41
C TYR A 142 -1.90 -1.49 11.12
N ASN A 143 -2.78 -1.90 12.04
CA ASN A 143 -3.42 -3.22 12.01
C ASN A 143 -4.89 -3.20 11.61
N TYR A 144 -5.53 -2.02 11.58
CA TYR A 144 -6.84 -1.82 10.96
C TYR A 144 -6.71 -1.70 9.44
N ALA A 145 -6.14 -2.75 8.85
CA ALA A 145 -5.70 -2.81 7.47
C ALA A 145 -6.41 -3.92 6.70
N SER A 146 -6.47 -3.78 5.38
CA SER A 146 -6.79 -4.88 4.47
C SER A 146 -5.84 -6.06 4.68
N LYS A 147 -6.30 -7.29 4.42
CA LYS A 147 -5.43 -8.49 4.42
C LYS A 147 -4.62 -8.64 3.13
N SER A 148 -4.84 -7.76 2.16
CA SER A 148 -4.25 -7.81 0.82
C SER A 148 -3.65 -6.45 0.44
N GLY A 149 -4.13 -5.81 -0.62
CA GLY A 149 -3.62 -4.51 -1.06
C GLY A 149 -4.25 -3.32 -0.34
N LEU A 150 -3.47 -2.25 -0.22
CA LEU A 150 -3.81 -0.92 0.27
C LEU A 150 -3.88 0.14 -0.83
N GLY A 151 -3.17 -0.07 -1.93
CA GLY A 151 -3.06 0.88 -3.02
C GLY A 151 -2.15 0.40 -4.14
N VAL A 152 -1.81 1.32 -5.03
CA VAL A 152 -0.93 1.09 -6.18
C VAL A 152 0.16 2.16 -6.25
N THR A 153 1.40 1.75 -6.53
CA THR A 153 2.54 2.64 -6.75
C THR A 153 2.61 3.14 -8.21
N ILE A 154 3.37 4.20 -8.46
CA ILE A 154 3.55 4.81 -9.79
C ILE A 154 4.18 3.83 -10.81
N ASP A 155 4.93 2.83 -10.36
CA ASP A 155 5.46 1.76 -11.22
C ASP A 155 4.45 0.61 -11.46
N GLY A 156 3.29 0.63 -10.79
CA GLY A 156 2.21 -0.33 -11.00
C GLY A 156 2.16 -1.51 -10.05
N LEU A 157 3.02 -1.56 -9.03
CA LEU A 157 2.95 -2.60 -8.01
C LEU A 157 1.86 -2.30 -6.99
N VAL A 158 1.30 -3.37 -6.41
CA VAL A 158 0.39 -3.25 -5.28
C VAL A 158 1.18 -2.93 -4.01
N MET A 159 0.63 -2.04 -3.18
CA MET A 159 1.12 -1.75 -1.82
C MET A 159 0.36 -2.63 -0.85
N TYR A 160 1.05 -3.35 0.02
CA TYR A 160 0.49 -4.16 1.10
C TYR A 160 0.71 -3.44 2.44
N PRO A 161 -0.04 -3.81 3.50
CA PRO A 161 0.22 -3.30 4.85
C PRO A 161 1.65 -3.56 5.26
N ILE A 162 2.26 -2.61 5.96
CA ILE A 162 3.61 -2.78 6.53
C ILE A 162 3.73 -3.99 7.45
N MET A 163 2.62 -4.47 8.01
CA MET A 163 2.54 -5.66 8.84
C MET A 163 2.24 -6.91 8.01
N ASN A 164 2.91 -8.01 8.32
CA ASN A 164 2.59 -9.33 7.78
C ASN A 164 1.37 -9.96 8.48
N ASN A 165 0.99 -11.17 8.06
CA ASN A 165 -0.17 -11.89 8.60
C ASN A 165 -0.05 -12.28 10.09
N ASN A 166 1.13 -12.12 10.70
CA ASN A 166 1.32 -12.27 12.14
C ASN A 166 1.16 -10.95 12.91
N VAL A 167 0.70 -9.88 12.23
CA VAL A 167 0.55 -8.52 12.77
C VAL A 167 1.87 -7.98 13.30
N VAL A 168 2.95 -8.27 12.58
CA VAL A 168 4.31 -7.80 12.88
C VAL A 168 4.86 -7.08 11.64
N PRO A 169 5.52 -5.91 11.78
CA PRO A 169 6.10 -5.23 10.63
C PRO A 169 7.07 -6.12 9.86
N ALA A 170 6.86 -6.28 8.54
CA ALA A 170 7.67 -7.16 7.68
C ALA A 170 9.16 -6.80 7.72
N GLN A 171 9.47 -5.51 7.84
CA GLN A 171 10.83 -4.96 8.06
C GLN A 171 11.49 -5.57 9.30
N SER A 172 10.76 -5.66 10.42
CA SER A 172 11.31 -6.08 11.72
C SER A 172 11.68 -7.56 11.79
N VAL A 173 11.13 -8.37 10.88
CA VAL A 173 11.40 -9.81 10.76
C VAL A 173 12.24 -10.16 9.54
N ALA A 174 12.78 -9.17 8.84
CA ALA A 174 13.63 -9.32 7.65
C ALA A 174 12.97 -10.08 6.49
N GLU A 175 11.66 -9.84 6.27
CA GLU A 175 10.87 -10.49 5.23
C GLU A 175 10.91 -9.76 3.87
N ILE A 176 11.56 -8.60 3.80
CA ILE A 176 11.55 -7.74 2.61
C ILE A 176 12.95 -7.34 2.18
N THR A 177 13.06 -6.91 0.93
CA THR A 177 14.29 -6.39 0.33
C THR A 177 14.62 -5.00 0.88
N SER A 178 15.83 -4.51 0.61
CA SER A 178 16.22 -3.13 0.94
C SER A 178 15.35 -2.08 0.27
N SER A 179 14.75 -2.41 -0.87
CA SER A 179 13.83 -1.54 -1.62
C SER A 179 12.38 -1.66 -1.15
N GLY A 180 12.11 -2.46 -0.10
CA GLY A 180 10.86 -2.44 0.63
C GLY A 180 9.77 -3.39 0.12
N PHE A 181 10.10 -4.35 -0.73
CA PHE A 181 9.12 -5.31 -1.29
C PHE A 181 9.55 -6.76 -1.10
N HIS A 182 8.61 -7.68 -1.30
CA HIS A 182 8.90 -9.11 -1.37
C HIS A 182 7.93 -9.83 -2.29
N VAL A 183 8.01 -11.16 -2.29
CA VAL A 183 7.02 -12.03 -2.91
C VAL A 183 6.43 -12.98 -1.88
N GLY A 184 5.12 -13.15 -1.93
CA GLY A 184 4.44 -14.21 -1.18
C GLY A 184 4.39 -15.52 -1.95
N ARG A 185 3.58 -16.46 -1.48
CA ARG A 185 3.35 -17.78 -2.11
C ARG A 185 2.90 -17.71 -3.57
N GLY A 186 2.16 -16.65 -3.92
CA GLY A 186 1.70 -16.39 -5.29
C GLY A 186 2.78 -15.83 -6.22
N MET A 187 4.01 -15.60 -5.73
CA MET A 187 5.13 -15.04 -6.48
C MET A 187 4.90 -13.64 -7.06
N GLY A 188 3.82 -12.96 -6.65
CA GLY A 188 3.52 -11.59 -7.03
C GLY A 188 4.34 -10.60 -6.21
N LEU A 189 5.10 -9.74 -6.90
CA LEU A 189 5.91 -8.71 -6.28
C LEU A 189 5.02 -7.57 -5.75
N HIS A 190 5.26 -7.15 -4.51
CA HIS A 190 4.50 -6.07 -3.87
C HIS A 190 5.28 -5.37 -2.77
N TYR A 191 5.02 -4.08 -2.57
CA TYR A 191 5.66 -3.25 -1.56
C TYR A 191 5.02 -3.43 -0.17
N HIS A 192 5.84 -3.36 0.87
CA HIS A 192 5.46 -3.24 2.28
C HIS A 192 6.05 -1.99 2.93
N ALA A 193 7.12 -1.43 2.37
CA ALA A 193 7.95 -0.42 3.00
C ALA A 193 8.52 0.58 1.99
N ASP A 194 8.96 1.71 2.50
CA ASP A 194 9.66 2.72 1.73
C ASP A 194 11.16 2.38 1.65
N GLY A 195 11.61 1.93 0.48
CA GLY A 195 13.02 1.64 0.21
C GLY A 195 13.90 2.88 0.23
N HIS A 196 13.37 4.03 -0.21
CA HIS A 196 14.14 5.28 -0.26
C HIS A 196 14.48 5.80 1.13
N GLY A 197 13.51 5.78 2.04
CA GLY A 197 13.74 6.08 3.45
C GLY A 197 14.76 5.15 4.13
N ALA A 198 14.86 3.89 3.68
CA ALA A 198 15.74 2.89 4.27
C ALA A 198 17.19 2.97 3.77
N HIS A 199 17.38 3.22 2.47
CA HIS A 199 18.69 3.34 1.85
C HIS A 199 18.60 4.13 0.55
N ASP A 200 19.49 5.09 0.35
CA ASP A 200 19.60 5.84 -0.90
C ASP A 200 20.27 4.99 -2.00
N THR A 201 19.48 4.49 -2.95
CA THR A 201 19.97 3.80 -4.17
C THR A 201 19.17 4.28 -5.35
N SER A 202 19.74 4.32 -6.55
CA SER A 202 19.00 4.62 -7.78
C SER A 202 17.95 3.56 -8.18
N PHE A 203 17.76 2.52 -7.37
CA PHE A 203 16.80 1.44 -7.58
C PHE A 203 15.59 1.52 -6.64
N ASN A 204 15.34 2.68 -6.03
CA ASN A 204 14.12 2.89 -5.26
C ASN A 204 12.96 3.34 -6.16
N LEU A 205 11.74 3.26 -5.62
CA LEU A 205 10.53 3.73 -6.29
C LEU A 205 10.62 5.21 -6.69
N TYR A 206 11.28 5.99 -5.85
CA TYR A 206 11.62 7.40 -6.01
C TYR A 206 12.96 7.65 -5.31
N ASN A 207 13.63 8.74 -5.66
CA ASN A 207 15.01 9.05 -5.25
C ASN A 207 15.16 10.56 -5.04
N THR A 208 16.27 11.00 -4.43
CA THR A 208 16.56 12.43 -4.21
C THR A 208 16.56 13.24 -5.51
N HIS A 209 16.88 12.63 -6.66
CA HIS A 209 16.80 13.32 -7.96
C HIS A 209 15.37 13.78 -8.31
N ASP A 210 14.35 13.08 -7.83
CA ASP A 210 12.94 13.38 -8.11
C ASP A 210 12.43 14.65 -7.38
N TYR A 211 13.25 15.22 -6.49
CA TYR A 211 12.95 16.45 -5.76
C TYR A 211 13.43 17.70 -6.50
N HIS A 212 14.37 17.56 -7.43
CA HIS A 212 14.98 18.69 -8.13
C HIS A 212 13.94 19.48 -8.95
N ASP A 213 13.92 20.80 -8.81
CA ASP A 213 12.95 21.72 -9.44
C ASP A 213 11.47 21.50 -9.05
N HIS A 214 11.20 20.72 -8.01
CA HIS A 214 9.85 20.51 -7.49
C HIS A 214 9.62 21.30 -6.19
N LYS A 215 8.34 21.52 -5.85
CA LYS A 215 7.92 22.26 -4.64
C LYS A 215 7.29 21.38 -3.58
N HIS A 216 7.28 20.08 -3.82
CA HIS A 216 6.70 19.06 -2.95
C HIS A 216 7.39 17.73 -3.25
N PRO A 217 7.46 16.80 -2.29
CA PRO A 217 7.90 15.44 -2.57
C PRO A 217 7.17 14.82 -3.78
N PRO A 218 7.78 13.87 -4.50
CA PRO A 218 7.22 13.31 -5.73
C PRO A 218 5.95 12.50 -5.46
N LEU A 219 5.02 12.47 -6.40
CA LEU A 219 3.83 11.62 -6.33
C LEU A 219 4.22 10.17 -6.67
N VAL A 220 4.12 9.26 -5.70
CA VAL A 220 4.63 7.88 -5.82
C VAL A 220 3.54 6.82 -5.84
N GLY A 221 2.30 7.17 -5.55
CA GLY A 221 1.19 6.20 -5.57
C GLY A 221 -0.17 6.79 -5.20
N PHE A 222 -1.15 5.90 -5.08
CA PHE A 222 -2.46 6.18 -4.52
C PHE A 222 -2.90 5.03 -3.61
N GLY A 223 -3.49 5.37 -2.47
CA GLY A 223 -4.31 4.43 -1.71
C GLY A 223 -5.58 4.07 -2.49
N PHE A 224 -6.12 2.88 -2.27
CA PHE A 224 -7.40 2.47 -2.86
C PHE A 224 -8.58 3.31 -2.37
N ASP A 225 -8.41 4.04 -1.27
CA ASP A 225 -9.33 5.07 -0.78
C ASP A 225 -9.30 6.38 -1.60
N GLY A 226 -8.45 6.45 -2.63
CA GLY A 226 -8.34 7.58 -3.55
C GLY A 226 -7.41 8.68 -3.09
N ILE A 227 -6.70 8.51 -1.97
CA ILE A 227 -5.78 9.52 -1.46
C ILE A 227 -4.39 9.34 -2.09
N ALA A 228 -3.80 10.45 -2.56
CA ALA A 228 -2.49 10.48 -3.16
C ALA A 228 -1.41 10.15 -2.11
N LEU A 229 -0.39 9.40 -2.52
CA LEU A 229 0.77 9.10 -1.72
C LEU A 229 2.00 9.76 -2.33
N TYR A 230 2.67 10.59 -1.53
CA TYR A 230 3.89 11.28 -1.91
C TYR A 230 5.12 10.68 -1.24
N GLY A 231 6.29 10.90 -1.81
CA GLY A 231 7.57 10.58 -1.21
C GLY A 231 7.78 11.30 0.13
N ARG A 232 8.84 10.93 0.86
CA ARG A 232 9.11 11.53 2.17
C ARG A 232 9.53 12.99 2.09
N TYR A 233 9.46 13.70 3.20
CA TYR A 233 10.21 14.95 3.33
C TYR A 233 11.68 14.65 3.63
N GLU A 234 12.58 15.48 3.09
CA GLU A 234 14.03 15.37 3.26
C GLU A 234 14.59 16.69 3.81
N ASP A 235 15.54 16.58 4.75
CA ASP A 235 16.08 17.74 5.48
C ASP A 235 16.76 18.76 4.55
N ASP A 236 17.35 18.28 3.45
CA ASP A 236 17.96 19.08 2.39
C ASP A 236 16.94 19.79 1.47
N HIS A 237 15.66 19.44 1.58
CA HIS A 237 14.53 20.02 0.84
C HIS A 237 13.51 20.69 1.77
N SER A 238 14.00 21.31 2.86
CA SER A 238 13.16 21.95 3.89
C SER A 238 12.35 23.17 3.42
N ASP A 239 12.57 23.67 2.21
CA ASP A 239 11.78 24.73 1.57
C ASP A 239 10.53 24.21 0.82
N MET A 240 10.36 22.89 0.72
CA MET A 240 9.19 22.29 0.09
C MET A 240 7.90 22.60 0.87
N HIS A 241 6.82 22.79 0.12
CA HIS A 241 5.50 23.00 0.69
C HIS A 241 5.14 21.84 1.62
N GLY A 242 4.61 22.15 2.80
CA GLY A 242 4.19 21.14 3.77
C GLY A 242 5.29 20.58 4.67
N TYR A 243 6.58 20.85 4.42
CA TYR A 243 7.70 20.27 5.18
C TYR A 243 7.56 20.40 6.72
N GLY A 244 7.12 21.56 7.20
CA GLY A 244 6.92 21.82 8.63
C GLY A 244 5.57 21.37 9.19
N THR A 245 4.71 20.73 8.38
CA THR A 245 3.37 20.30 8.79
C THR A 245 3.44 18.86 9.26
N ALA A 246 3.12 18.61 10.53
CA ALA A 246 3.16 17.27 11.10
C ALA A 246 2.20 16.31 10.37
N LEU A 247 2.64 15.06 10.22
CA LEU A 247 1.78 13.97 9.76
C LEU A 247 0.84 13.53 10.89
N ASP A 248 -0.37 13.16 10.54
CA ASP A 248 -1.35 12.59 11.46
C ASP A 248 -1.10 11.09 11.71
N ALA A 249 -1.98 10.45 12.48
CA ALA A 249 -1.87 9.04 12.83
C ALA A 249 -1.86 8.09 11.62
N TYR A 250 -2.42 8.50 10.47
CA TYR A 250 -2.46 7.74 9.22
C TYR A 250 -1.21 7.97 8.34
N GLY A 251 -0.32 8.88 8.74
CA GLY A 251 0.88 9.22 7.97
C GLY A 251 0.62 10.23 6.84
N GLY A 252 -0.41 11.07 6.98
CA GLY A 252 -0.72 12.11 6.01
C GLY A 252 -0.99 13.46 6.65
N HIS A 253 -1.16 14.48 5.82
CA HIS A 253 -1.55 15.82 6.26
C HIS A 253 -2.22 16.59 5.14
N GLU A 254 -2.68 17.82 5.44
CA GLU A 254 -3.19 18.76 4.45
C GLU A 254 -2.44 20.09 4.55
N HIS A 255 -2.16 20.71 3.40
CA HIS A 255 -1.62 22.07 3.32
C HIS A 255 -1.88 22.68 1.94
N GLY A 256 -1.93 24.02 1.90
CA GLY A 256 -2.10 24.77 0.65
C GLY A 256 -3.27 24.27 -0.20
N ASN A 257 -2.97 23.95 -1.46
CA ASN A 257 -3.95 23.45 -2.44
C ASN A 257 -3.76 21.96 -2.75
N TYR A 258 -3.01 21.21 -1.93
CA TYR A 258 -2.71 19.80 -2.17
C TYR A 258 -3.84 18.86 -1.72
N GLY A 259 -4.79 19.35 -0.92
CA GLY A 259 -5.75 18.52 -0.21
C GLY A 259 -5.06 17.62 0.83
N TYR A 260 -5.83 16.75 1.49
CA TYR A 260 -5.24 15.73 2.37
C TYR A 260 -4.52 14.67 1.53
N HIS A 261 -3.26 14.36 1.86
CA HIS A 261 -2.44 13.35 1.18
C HIS A 261 -1.50 12.62 2.15
N TYR A 262 -1.11 11.40 1.79
CA TYR A 262 -0.13 10.61 2.55
C TYR A 262 1.29 10.97 2.16
N HIS A 263 2.22 10.71 3.08
CA HIS A 263 3.65 10.74 2.81
C HIS A 263 4.32 9.43 3.24
N CYS A 264 5.28 8.98 2.45
CA CYS A 264 6.31 8.09 2.96
C CYS A 264 7.00 8.77 4.15
N HIS A 265 7.36 8.04 5.19
CA HIS A 265 8.02 8.61 6.36
C HIS A 265 8.76 7.56 7.18
N SER A 266 9.57 8.00 8.12
CA SER A 266 10.30 7.12 9.03
C SER A 266 9.79 7.31 10.45
N VAL A 267 9.60 6.22 11.17
CA VAL A 267 9.16 6.23 12.57
C VAL A 267 10.14 5.44 13.42
N SER A 268 10.52 5.99 14.57
CA SER A 268 11.28 5.25 15.58
C SER A 268 10.36 4.31 16.32
N ILE A 269 10.73 3.03 16.41
CA ILE A 269 10.05 2.02 17.22
C ILE A 269 10.93 1.67 18.41
N ILE A 270 10.44 1.92 19.62
CA ILE A 270 11.11 1.54 20.86
C ILE A 270 10.21 0.56 21.60
N ASN A 271 10.73 -0.63 21.86
CA ASN A 271 10.01 -1.70 22.56
C ASN A 271 8.62 -1.99 21.96
N GLY A 272 8.47 -1.85 20.65
CA GLY A 272 7.21 -2.09 19.94
C GLY A 272 6.23 -0.94 19.90
N VAL A 273 6.64 0.25 20.31
CA VAL A 273 5.78 1.43 20.32
C VAL A 273 6.29 2.42 19.27
N ASP A 274 5.38 2.85 18.39
CA ASP A 274 5.57 4.01 17.52
C ASP A 274 5.78 5.25 18.40
N GLN A 275 6.95 5.88 18.29
CA GLN A 275 7.29 7.04 19.13
C GLN A 275 6.57 8.33 18.73
N ASP A 276 6.01 8.41 17.52
CA ASP A 276 5.28 9.59 17.05
C ASP A 276 3.82 9.53 17.49
N THR A 277 3.20 8.34 17.43
CA THR A 277 1.76 8.17 17.72
C THR A 277 1.46 7.48 19.05
N SER A 278 2.46 6.88 19.70
CA SER A 278 2.28 5.99 20.87
C SER A 278 1.46 4.72 20.58
N GLU A 279 1.22 4.37 19.31
CA GLU A 279 0.56 3.13 18.94
C GLU A 279 1.46 1.92 19.23
N THR A 280 0.89 0.86 19.79
CA THR A 280 1.60 -0.40 20.07
C THR A 280 1.51 -1.34 18.86
N LEU A 281 2.64 -1.73 18.30
CA LEU A 281 2.74 -2.56 17.10
C LEU A 281 2.81 -4.06 17.41
N PHE A 282 3.29 -4.43 18.61
CA PHE A 282 3.46 -5.84 18.99
C PHE A 282 2.35 -6.34 19.90
N VAL A 283 2.22 -7.65 19.85
CA VAL A 283 1.26 -8.41 20.64
C VAL A 283 1.79 -8.57 22.07
N GLU A 284 0.92 -8.43 23.07
CA GLU A 284 1.21 -8.93 24.41
C GLU A 284 0.80 -10.41 24.49
N ASP A 285 1.76 -11.31 24.67
CA ASP A 285 1.51 -12.70 25.08
C ASP A 285 2.12 -12.97 26.45
N SER A 286 1.31 -13.50 27.37
CA SER A 286 1.77 -14.07 28.64
C SER A 286 2.82 -15.20 28.52
N SER A 287 3.17 -15.71 27.33
CA SER A 287 3.96 -16.95 27.21
C SER A 287 5.06 -17.08 26.14
N ASN A 288 5.23 -16.23 25.11
CA ASN A 288 6.42 -16.33 24.25
C ASN A 288 6.78 -15.14 23.32
N TRP A 289 5.92 -14.14 23.13
CA TRP A 289 6.31 -12.86 22.52
C TRP A 289 5.76 -11.71 23.35
N THR A 290 6.22 -11.57 24.59
CA THR A 290 6.09 -10.31 25.30
C THR A 290 7.26 -9.41 24.93
N VAL A 291 6.97 -8.12 24.77
CA VAL A 291 7.96 -7.02 24.83
C VAL A 291 8.93 -7.18 26.02
N SER A 292 8.53 -7.92 27.07
CA SER A 292 9.35 -8.25 28.24
C SER A 292 10.61 -9.08 27.94
N ASN A 293 10.69 -9.85 26.85
CA ASN A 293 11.89 -10.66 26.55
C ASN A 293 12.99 -9.88 25.82
N LYS A 294 12.75 -8.61 25.47
CA LYS A 294 13.79 -7.71 24.95
C LYS A 294 13.56 -6.27 25.40
N THR A 295 13.88 -5.98 26.66
CA THR A 295 14.19 -4.60 27.06
C THR A 295 15.30 -4.05 26.15
N ASN A 296 15.07 -2.92 25.49
CA ASN A 296 16.01 -2.18 24.62
C ASN A 296 16.05 -2.61 23.13
N VAL A 297 14.91 -2.99 22.54
CA VAL A 297 14.82 -3.07 21.06
C VAL A 297 14.41 -1.71 20.52
N SER A 298 15.31 -1.10 19.75
CA SER A 298 15.07 0.13 19.01
C SER A 298 15.42 -0.09 17.54
N TYR A 299 14.52 0.32 16.64
CA TYR A 299 14.76 0.30 15.20
C TYR A 299 13.88 1.35 14.52
N THR A 300 14.18 1.67 13.27
CA THR A 300 13.39 2.60 12.46
C THR A 300 12.53 1.79 11.48
N LEU A 301 11.26 2.14 11.38
CA LEU A 301 10.41 1.70 10.27
C LEU A 301 10.39 2.76 9.18
N HIS A 302 10.55 2.32 7.93
CA HIS A 302 10.41 3.15 6.75
C HIS A 302 9.07 2.84 6.07
N LEU A 303 8.12 3.75 6.23
CA LEU A 303 6.72 3.58 5.88
C LEU A 303 6.48 4.08 4.47
N LEU A 304 6.04 3.19 3.57
CA LEU A 304 5.43 3.60 2.31
C LEU A 304 4.00 4.07 2.56
N MET A 305 3.25 3.27 3.31
CA MET A 305 1.94 3.59 3.85
C MET A 305 1.81 2.86 5.19
N LYS A 306 0.99 3.37 6.11
CA LYS A 306 0.56 2.60 7.29
C LYS A 306 -0.40 1.48 6.84
N GLY A 307 -1.37 1.10 7.67
CA GLY A 307 -2.36 0.06 7.34
C GLY A 307 -3.74 0.61 7.01
N ALA A 308 -4.18 1.62 7.76
CA ALA A 308 -5.54 2.14 7.68
C ALA A 308 -5.71 3.20 6.59
N TRP A 309 -6.89 3.23 5.97
CA TRP A 309 -7.29 4.30 5.07
C TRP A 309 -7.95 5.45 5.82
N LYS A 310 -7.51 6.67 5.50
CA LYS A 310 -8.11 7.94 5.89
C LYS A 310 -9.28 8.33 4.99
N GLY A 311 -9.27 7.96 3.71
CA GLY A 311 -10.39 8.25 2.81
C GLY A 311 -11.63 7.46 3.21
N GLN A 312 -12.81 8.05 3.05
CA GLN A 312 -14.09 7.39 3.35
C GLN A 312 -14.40 6.33 2.28
N ILE A 313 -14.15 5.06 2.60
CA ILE A 313 -14.28 3.95 1.63
C ILE A 313 -15.70 3.42 1.50
N ASN A 314 -16.53 3.63 2.53
CA ASN A 314 -17.87 3.03 2.62
C ASN A 314 -18.79 3.41 1.46
N ASP A 315 -18.61 4.61 0.92
CA ASP A 315 -19.43 5.15 -0.16
C ASP A 315 -18.80 4.94 -1.55
N VAL A 316 -17.60 4.35 -1.61
CA VAL A 316 -16.94 4.03 -2.88
C VAL A 316 -17.60 2.78 -3.46
N PRO A 317 -18.25 2.88 -4.64
CA PRO A 317 -19.01 1.75 -5.17
C PRO A 317 -18.09 0.61 -5.60
N ARG A 318 -18.46 -0.61 -5.16
CA ARG A 318 -17.67 -1.84 -5.40
C ARG A 318 -16.23 -1.66 -4.90
N PHE A 319 -16.04 -1.09 -3.71
CA PHE A 319 -14.73 -1.02 -3.07
C PHE A 319 -14.22 -2.43 -2.75
N TRP A 320 -15.04 -3.23 -2.08
CA TRP A 320 -14.74 -4.62 -1.76
C TRP A 320 -15.00 -5.56 -2.93
N ALA A 321 -14.27 -6.66 -2.97
CA ALA A 321 -14.43 -7.67 -4.02
C ALA A 321 -15.79 -8.40 -3.99
N ASN A 322 -16.48 -8.43 -2.84
CA ASN A 322 -17.55 -9.40 -2.56
C ASN A 322 -18.97 -8.87 -2.33
N ASP A 323 -19.35 -7.68 -2.80
CA ASP A 323 -20.77 -7.23 -2.73
C ASP A 323 -21.66 -7.85 -3.83
N SER A 324 -21.51 -9.17 -4.00
CA SER A 324 -22.27 -10.13 -4.82
C SER A 324 -22.11 -10.02 -6.34
N GLY A 325 -21.05 -10.66 -6.85
CA GLY A 325 -20.82 -10.93 -8.27
C GLY A 325 -19.63 -11.85 -8.57
N THR A 326 -19.31 -12.75 -7.63
CA THR A 326 -18.38 -13.90 -7.71
C THR A 326 -16.97 -13.62 -8.25
N ASP A 327 -16.05 -13.26 -7.35
CA ASP A 327 -14.77 -13.97 -7.33
C ASP A 327 -14.95 -15.30 -6.57
N ASN A 328 -14.17 -16.32 -6.91
CA ASN A 328 -14.36 -17.69 -6.42
C ASN A 328 -13.73 -17.93 -5.03
N ASN A 329 -13.25 -16.89 -4.34
CA ASN A 329 -12.41 -17.06 -3.15
C ASN A 329 -13.06 -16.59 -1.84
N GLY A 330 -14.18 -15.85 -1.89
CA GLY A 330 -14.96 -15.53 -0.69
C GLY A 330 -14.22 -14.68 0.35
N GLU A 331 -13.18 -13.94 -0.05
CA GLU A 331 -12.38 -13.13 0.85
C GLU A 331 -13.15 -11.87 1.27
N THR A 332 -13.73 -11.90 2.46
CA THR A 332 -14.26 -10.70 3.13
C THR A 332 -13.06 -9.88 3.65
N GLY A 333 -12.89 -8.65 3.16
CA GLY A 333 -11.81 -7.74 3.60
C GLY A 333 -10.68 -7.46 2.59
N ALA A 334 -10.84 -7.82 1.32
CA ALA A 334 -9.92 -7.46 0.23
C ALA A 334 -10.58 -6.45 -0.75
N PRO A 335 -9.91 -5.33 -1.09
CA PRO A 335 -10.37 -4.43 -2.14
C PRO A 335 -10.43 -5.11 -3.51
N SER A 336 -11.28 -4.60 -4.39
CA SER A 336 -11.41 -5.12 -5.75
C SER A 336 -10.32 -4.54 -6.66
N TYR A 337 -9.28 -5.33 -6.98
CA TYR A 337 -8.19 -4.90 -7.88
C TYR A 337 -7.66 -5.97 -8.85
N SER A 338 -8.43 -7.04 -9.07
CA SER A 338 -8.05 -8.15 -9.97
C SER A 338 -8.68 -8.03 -11.38
N LEU A 339 -8.16 -8.79 -12.35
CA LEU A 339 -8.79 -8.92 -13.67
C LEU A 339 -10.19 -9.56 -13.66
N SER A 340 -10.54 -10.28 -12.57
CA SER A 340 -11.84 -10.93 -12.43
C SER A 340 -12.96 -9.94 -12.16
N GLN A 341 -12.66 -8.67 -11.90
CA GLN A 341 -13.65 -7.60 -11.84
C GLN A 341 -14.52 -7.56 -13.10
N LYS A 342 -15.84 -7.59 -12.87
CA LYS A 342 -16.89 -7.55 -13.89
C LYS A 342 -17.98 -6.56 -13.47
N HIS A 343 -17.69 -5.26 -13.56
CA HIS A 343 -18.68 -4.23 -13.28
C HIS A 343 -18.42 -2.95 -14.06
N LYS A 344 -19.47 -2.15 -14.24
CA LYS A 344 -19.45 -0.93 -15.06
C LYS A 344 -18.33 0.05 -14.69
N TYR A 345 -18.00 0.19 -13.41
CA TYR A 345 -16.96 1.15 -12.96
C TYR A 345 -15.54 0.85 -13.45
N VAL A 346 -15.27 -0.35 -14.00
CA VAL A 346 -14.00 -0.67 -14.70
C VAL A 346 -14.20 -0.86 -16.21
N GLY A 347 -15.25 -0.27 -16.78
CA GLY A 347 -15.52 -0.33 -18.23
C GLY A 347 -16.02 -1.68 -18.75
N LYS A 348 -16.48 -2.59 -17.87
CA LYS A 348 -17.14 -3.85 -18.27
C LYS A 348 -18.62 -3.79 -17.94
N SER A 349 -19.48 -3.80 -18.96
CA SER A 349 -20.91 -4.02 -18.75
C SER A 349 -21.15 -5.44 -18.22
N THR A 350 -21.91 -5.56 -17.12
CA THR A 350 -22.38 -6.85 -16.59
C THR A 350 -23.38 -7.51 -17.53
#